data_AF-A0A352UH02-F1
#
_entry.id   AF-A0A352UH02-F1
#
_cell.length_a   1.000
_cell.length_b   1.000
_cell.length_c   1.000
_cell.angle_alpha   90.00
_cell.angle_beta   90.00
_cell.angle_gamma   90.00
#
_symmetry.space_group_name_H-M   'P 1'
#
loop_
_entity.id
_entity.type
_entity.pdbx_description
1 polymer ?
#
loop_
_entity_poly.entity_id
_entity_poly.type
_entity_poly.pdbx_seq_one_letter_code
_entity_poly.pdbx_strand_id
1 'polypeptide(L)'
;DFPIIGQPLDLSQARSTPRAVAENDLAYKKALYSGHAVAAVAATSVYIAEEALDLIEVDYEVLTPVLDVQEAMKDSAPILHENLTTMFRTGNFARGDDTGIKGNIAGHVQ
;
A
#
# COMPACT_ATOMS: atom_id res chain seq x y z
N ASP A 1 -4.96 -9.64 -23.84
CA ASP A 1 -3.58 -10.09 -24.05
C ASP A 1 -2.67 -9.26 -23.17
N PHE A 2 -2.20 -9.81 -22.05
CA PHE A 2 -1.17 -9.12 -21.26
C PHE A 2 0.18 -9.39 -21.94
N PRO A 3 1.06 -8.38 -22.08
CA PRO A 3 2.35 -8.59 -22.71
C PRO A 3 3.15 -9.64 -21.94
N ILE A 4 3.74 -10.59 -22.66
CA ILE A 4 4.73 -11.50 -22.09
C ILE A 4 5.97 -10.68 -21.79
N ILE A 5 6.18 -10.39 -20.51
CA ILE A 5 7.35 -9.64 -20.04
C ILE A 5 8.56 -10.56 -20.10
N GLY A 6 9.29 -10.52 -21.22
CA GLY A 6 10.47 -11.36 -21.48
C GLY A 6 11.78 -10.84 -20.86
N GLN A 7 11.76 -9.68 -20.21
CA GLN A 7 12.90 -9.12 -19.50
C GLN A 7 12.55 -8.97 -18.02
N PRO A 8 13.46 -9.31 -17.09
CA PRO A 8 13.25 -9.02 -15.68
C PRO A 8 13.00 -7.52 -15.51
N LEU A 9 11.95 -7.18 -14.77
CA LEU A 9 11.55 -5.81 -14.53
C LEU A 9 12.68 -5.10 -13.77
N ASP A 10 13.30 -4.08 -14.37
CA ASP A 10 14.33 -3.29 -13.71
C ASP A 10 13.67 -2.35 -12.69
N LEU A 11 13.79 -2.73 -11.42
CA LEU A 11 13.22 -2.03 -10.28
C LEU A 11 14.29 -1.28 -9.49
N SER A 12 15.51 -1.15 -10.02
CA SER A 12 16.61 -0.44 -9.35
C SER A 12 16.31 1.04 -9.10
N GLN A 13 15.43 1.63 -9.91
CA GLN A 13 14.97 3.02 -9.79
C GLN A 13 13.63 3.15 -9.03
N ALA A 14 13.03 2.03 -8.61
CA ALA A 14 11.78 2.08 -7.86
C ALA A 14 12.05 2.74 -6.49
N ARG A 15 11.31 3.82 -6.20
CA ARG A 15 11.41 4.54 -4.91
C ARG A 15 10.95 3.70 -3.72
N SER A 16 10.30 2.58 -3.97
CA SER A 16 9.78 1.65 -2.97
C SER A 16 9.97 0.21 -3.44
N THR A 17 9.74 -0.74 -2.54
CA THR A 17 9.82 -2.16 -2.90
C THR A 17 8.72 -2.52 -3.90
N PRO A 18 8.96 -3.50 -4.79
CA PRO A 18 7.95 -3.95 -5.75
C PRO A 18 6.65 -4.39 -5.07
N ARG A 19 6.78 -4.97 -3.87
CA ARG A 19 5.65 -5.38 -3.05
C ARG A 19 4.82 -4.18 -2.61
N ALA A 20 5.47 -3.13 -2.10
CA ALA A 20 4.76 -1.92 -1.67
C ALA A 20 4.06 -1.19 -2.83
N VAL A 21 4.64 -1.22 -4.04
CA VAL A 21 3.97 -0.70 -5.25
C VAL A 21 2.74 -1.54 -5.57
N ALA A 22 2.88 -2.87 -5.64
CA ALA A 22 1.76 -3.76 -5.93
C ALA A 22 0.61 -3.65 -4.91
N GLU A 23 0.94 -3.48 -3.62
CA GLU A 23 -0.05 -3.29 -2.54
C GLU A 23 -0.75 -1.94 -2.57
N ASN A 24 -0.16 -0.94 -3.25
CA ASN A 24 -0.81 0.34 -3.50
C ASN A 24 -1.70 0.31 -4.74
N ASP A 25 -1.31 -0.45 -5.77
CA ASP A 25 -2.09 -0.62 -7.00
C ASP A 25 -3.37 -1.46 -6.75
N LEU A 26 -3.25 -2.53 -5.96
CA LEU A 26 -4.37 -3.36 -5.54
C LEU A 26 -4.22 -3.73 -4.07
N ALA A 27 -5.25 -3.41 -3.29
CA ALA A 27 -5.29 -3.64 -1.86
C ALA A 27 -4.97 -5.11 -1.54
N TYR A 28 -4.07 -5.29 -0.58
CA TYR A 28 -3.73 -6.60 -0.07
C TYR A 28 -4.01 -6.65 1.43
N LYS A 29 -4.90 -7.57 1.83
CA LYS A 29 -5.42 -7.77 3.20
C LYS A 29 -6.22 -6.60 3.78
N LYS A 30 -5.84 -5.34 3.52
CA LYS A 30 -6.50 -4.13 4.06
C LYS A 30 -6.66 -3.08 2.97
N ALA A 31 -7.84 -2.45 2.91
CA ALA A 31 -8.03 -1.20 2.19
C ALA A 31 -7.62 -0.04 3.11
N LEU A 32 -6.65 0.78 2.71
CA LEU A 32 -6.03 1.78 3.60
C LEU A 32 -6.58 3.20 3.41
N TYR A 33 -7.38 3.43 2.36
CA TYR A 33 -8.03 4.71 2.08
C TYR A 33 -9.28 4.50 1.21
N SER A 34 -10.16 5.50 1.21
CA SER A 34 -11.34 5.49 0.35
C SER A 34 -10.95 5.52 -1.12
N GLY A 35 -11.44 4.55 -1.90
CA GLY A 35 -11.09 4.40 -3.31
C GLY A 35 -9.83 3.56 -3.57
N HIS A 36 -9.27 2.90 -2.55
CA HIS A 36 -8.22 1.90 -2.76
C HIS A 36 -8.78 0.74 -3.59
N ALA A 37 -8.17 0.43 -4.72
CA ALA A 37 -8.66 -0.62 -5.61
C ALA A 37 -8.58 -1.99 -4.94
N VAL A 38 -9.64 -2.80 -5.03
CA VAL A 38 -9.71 -4.14 -4.40
C VAL A 38 -9.82 -5.28 -5.40
N ALA A 39 -10.39 -5.00 -6.56
CA ALA A 39 -10.52 -5.94 -7.68
C ALA A 39 -10.45 -5.17 -9.00
N ALA A 40 -10.17 -5.87 -10.09
CA ALA A 40 -10.20 -5.33 -11.44
C ALA A 40 -10.88 -6.33 -12.37
N VAL A 41 -11.61 -5.81 -13.36
CA VAL A 41 -12.30 -6.60 -14.39
C VAL A 41 -11.70 -6.25 -15.75
N ALA A 42 -11.41 -7.28 -16.55
CA ALA A 42 -11.05 -7.12 -17.95
C ALA A 42 -12.13 -7.77 -18.83
N ALA A 43 -12.72 -6.99 -19.73
CA ALA A 43 -13.75 -7.45 -20.64
C ALA A 43 -13.53 -6.91 -22.06
N THR A 44 -14.24 -7.46 -23.04
CA THR A 44 -14.16 -7.05 -24.45
C THR A 44 -14.91 -5.75 -24.75
N SER A 45 -15.71 -5.24 -23.81
CA SER A 45 -16.35 -3.93 -23.89
C SER A 45 -16.50 -3.31 -22.49
N VAL A 46 -16.68 -1.99 -22.45
CA VAL A 46 -16.90 -1.26 -21.19
C VAL A 46 -18.19 -1.69 -20.52
N TYR A 47 -19.27 -1.89 -21.28
CA TYR A 47 -20.57 -2.32 -20.74
C TYR A 47 -20.49 -3.67 -20.01
N ILE A 48 -19.77 -4.65 -20.59
CA ILE A 48 -19.58 -5.95 -19.95
C ILE A 48 -18.74 -5.81 -18.68
N ALA A 49 -17.73 -4.94 -18.68
CA ALA A 49 -16.92 -4.68 -17.50
C ALA A 49 -17.74 -4.06 -16.37
N GLU A 50 -18.62 -3.09 -16.68
CA GLU A 50 -19.52 -2.46 -15.72
C GLU A 50 -20.50 -3.47 -15.10
N GLU A 51 -21.19 -4.28 -15.92
CA GLU A 51 -22.08 -5.32 -15.41
C GLU A 51 -21.35 -6.36 -14.55
N ALA A 52 -20.13 -6.72 -14.93
CA ALA A 52 -19.33 -7.68 -14.16
C ALA A 52 -18.78 -7.08 -12.85
N LEU A 53 -18.53 -5.76 -12.78
CA LEU A 53 -18.15 -5.08 -11.54
C LEU A 53 -19.29 -5.12 -10.51
N ASP A 54 -20.54 -4.96 -10.95
CA ASP A 54 -21.72 -5.00 -10.06
C ASP A 54 -21.95 -6.37 -9.41
N LEU A 55 -21.37 -7.44 -9.97
CA LEU A 55 -21.43 -8.80 -9.43
C LEU A 55 -20.37 -9.08 -8.35
N ILE A 56 -19.41 -8.17 -8.16
CA ILE A 56 -18.34 -8.37 -7.17
C ILE A 56 -18.86 -7.99 -5.79
N GLU A 57 -19.02 -8.99 -4.93
CA GLU A 57 -19.28 -8.80 -3.51
C GLU A 57 -17.96 -8.82 -2.73
N VAL A 58 -17.77 -7.83 -1.84
CA VAL A 58 -16.57 -7.74 -1.00
C VAL A 58 -17.01 -7.61 0.46
N ASP A 59 -16.62 -8.59 1.26
CA ASP A 59 -16.84 -8.59 2.70
C ASP A 59 -15.71 -7.85 3.42
N TYR A 60 -16.06 -6.81 4.17
CA TYR A 60 -15.11 -6.03 4.97
C TYR A 60 -15.33 -6.24 6.45
N GLU A 61 -14.23 -6.40 7.18
CA GLU A 61 -14.17 -6.02 8.60
C GLU A 61 -13.84 -4.53 8.68
N VAL A 62 -14.81 -3.72 9.13
CA VAL A 62 -14.62 -2.27 9.21
C VAL A 62 -13.72 -1.92 10.39
N LEU A 63 -12.55 -1.34 10.10
CA LEU A 63 -11.60 -0.87 11.09
C LEU A 63 -11.77 0.63 11.36
N THR A 64 -11.40 1.07 12.56
CA THR A 64 -11.40 2.50 12.90
C THR A 64 -10.35 3.24 12.05
N PRO A 65 -10.74 4.22 11.22
CA PRO A 65 -9.78 4.98 10.42
C PRO A 65 -8.99 5.96 11.30
N VAL A 66 -7.74 6.19 10.94
CA VAL A 66 -6.91 7.24 11.52
C VAL A 66 -6.68 8.31 10.47
N LEU A 67 -7.23 9.51 10.71
CA LEU A 67 -7.23 10.61 9.74
C LEU A 67 -6.31 11.78 10.15
N ASP A 68 -5.73 11.70 11.34
CA ASP A 68 -4.82 12.71 11.88
C ASP A 68 -3.43 12.12 12.11
N VAL A 69 -2.40 12.91 11.77
CA VAL A 69 -1.00 12.47 11.84
C VAL A 69 -0.55 12.26 13.29
N GLN A 70 -0.94 13.15 14.22
CA GLN A 70 -0.56 13.04 15.63
C GLN A 70 -1.23 11.82 16.26
N GLU A 71 -2.49 11.54 15.92
CA GLU A 71 -3.18 10.32 16.33
C GLU A 71 -2.49 9.06 15.76
N ALA A 72 -2.07 9.09 14.50
CA ALA A 72 -1.38 7.96 13.86
C ALA A 72 -0.03 7.63 14.50
N MET A 73 0.65 8.62 15.08
CA MET A 73 1.95 8.46 15.74
C MET A 73 1.84 7.83 17.13
N LYS A 74 0.65 7.71 17.72
CA LYS A 74 0.47 7.11 19.05
C LYS A 74 0.68 5.60 19.01
N ASP A 75 1.23 5.03 20.08
CA ASP A 75 1.42 3.58 20.22
C ASP A 75 0.10 2.79 20.19
N SER A 76 -1.02 3.45 20.54
CA SER A 76 -2.36 2.85 20.50
C SER A 76 -3.02 2.90 19.12
N ALA A 77 -2.40 3.55 18.14
CA ALA A 77 -2.98 3.69 16.81
C ALA A 77 -3.02 2.33 16.09
N PRO A 78 -4.09 2.05 15.32
CA PRO A 78 -4.11 0.93 14.40
C PRO A 78 -2.89 0.95 13.46
N ILE A 79 -2.18 -0.18 13.38
CA ILE A 79 -1.04 -0.33 12.49
C ILE A 79 -1.50 -0.58 11.06
N LEU A 80 -1.14 0.32 10.14
CA LEU A 80 -1.49 0.21 8.72
C LEU A 80 -0.67 -0.87 8.01
N HIS A 81 0.66 -0.86 8.21
CA HIS A 81 1.60 -1.75 7.55
C HIS A 81 2.37 -2.61 8.58
N GLU A 82 2.03 -3.89 8.68
CA GLU A 82 2.59 -4.80 9.70
C GLU A 82 4.08 -5.10 9.57
N ASN A 83 4.61 -4.89 8.36
CA ASN A 83 5.99 -5.13 7.98
C ASN A 83 6.82 -3.84 7.91
N LEU A 84 6.21 -2.68 8.19
CA LEU A 84 6.92 -1.40 8.17
C LEU A 84 7.59 -1.17 9.53
N THR A 85 8.86 -0.79 9.48
CA THR A 85 9.65 -0.37 10.63
C THR A 85 10.13 1.07 10.46
N THR A 86 10.37 1.75 11.58
CA THR A 86 10.86 3.13 11.56
C THR A 86 12.33 3.20 11.19
N MET A 87 12.65 3.98 10.15
CA MET A 87 14.02 4.28 9.75
C MET A 87 14.52 5.56 10.43
N PHE A 88 15.64 5.51 11.16
CA PHE A 88 16.31 6.70 11.68
C PHE A 88 17.28 7.27 10.64
N ARG A 89 17.22 8.58 10.35
CA ARG A 89 18.08 9.24 9.35
C ARG A 89 18.64 10.56 9.87
N THR A 90 19.91 10.83 9.58
CA THR A 90 20.58 12.12 9.90
C THR A 90 20.36 13.20 8.82
N GLY A 91 19.41 12.98 7.91
CA GLY A 91 19.11 13.90 6.81
C GLY A 91 18.21 13.27 5.74
N ASN A 92 17.53 14.11 4.94
CA ASN A 92 16.50 13.67 3.99
C ASN A 92 16.96 12.62 2.96
N PHE A 93 18.26 12.60 2.64
CA PHE A 93 18.87 11.67 1.68
C PHE A 93 19.99 10.84 2.30
N ALA A 94 20.17 10.92 3.62
CA ALA A 94 21.14 10.09 4.32
C ALA A 94 20.63 8.64 4.38
N ARG A 95 21.55 7.69 4.22
CA ARG A 95 21.26 6.29 4.54
C ARG A 95 20.91 6.21 6.02
N GLY A 96 19.76 5.63 6.32
CA GLY A 96 19.27 5.47 7.68
C GLY A 96 19.52 4.07 8.23
N ASP A 97 19.40 3.97 9.54
CA ASP A 97 19.40 2.70 10.28
C ASP A 97 17.97 2.28 10.59
N ASP A 98 17.68 0.99 10.44
CA ASP A 98 16.39 0.42 10.83
C ASP A 98 16.35 0.27 12.35
N THR A 99 15.40 0.93 13.00
CA THR A 99 15.23 0.88 14.45
C THR A 99 14.51 -0.41 14.90
N GLY A 100 13.86 -1.12 13.99
CA GLY A 100 12.98 -2.26 14.29
C GLY A 100 11.67 -1.90 14.98
N ILE A 101 11.44 -0.62 15.29
CA ILE A 101 10.20 -0.14 15.90
C ILE A 101 9.08 -0.26 14.88
N LYS A 102 8.04 -1.01 15.21
CA LYS A 102 6.82 -1.12 14.41
C LYS A 102 5.86 -0.01 14.79
N GLY A 103 5.37 0.71 13.79
CA GLY A 103 4.50 1.86 13.98
C GLY A 103 4.06 2.45 12.65
N ASN A 104 3.27 3.52 12.70
CA ASN A 104 2.89 4.28 11.51
C ASN A 104 3.95 5.32 11.11
N ILE A 105 5.11 5.33 11.77
CA ILE A 105 6.23 6.23 11.47
C ILE A 105 7.21 5.48 10.57
N ALA A 106 7.22 5.79 9.28
CA ALA A 106 8.15 5.17 8.32
C ALA A 106 9.60 5.66 8.49
N GLY A 107 9.79 6.90 8.96
CA GLY A 107 11.11 7.43 9.23
C GLY A 107 11.11 8.65 10.14
N HIS A 108 12.18 8.78 10.91
CA HIS A 108 12.48 9.90 11.76
C HIS A 108 13.76 10.57 11.26
N VAL A 109 13.68 11.85 10.92
CA VAL A 109 14.82 12.63 10.44
C VAL A 109 15.19 13.62 11.54
N GLN A 110 16.46 13.62 11.95
CA GLN A 110 17.02 14.56 12.91
C GLN A 110 18.26 15.24 12.35
#